data_AF-L0M376-F1
#
_entry.id   AF-L0M376-F1
#
_cell.length_a   1.000
_cell.length_b   1.000
_cell.length_c   1.000
_cell.angle_alpha   90.00
_cell.angle_beta   90.00
_cell.angle_gamma   90.00
#
_symmetry.space_group_name_H-M   'P 1'
#
loop_
_entity.id
_entity.type
_entity.pdbx_description
1 polymer ?
#
loop_
_entity_poly.entity_id
_entity_poly.type
_entity_poly.pdbx_seq_one_letter_code
_entity_poly.pdbx_strand_id
1 'polypeptide(L)'
;MMTKFLWLFCLPLTVQAAGEGAWQASRAGMTLNYRGEAASSLPLSATGPVAGQMTLVAWRYELMGPTPAGLQTRLCTSTRCVELDGQSGTTNAFSSLSARESLRFVWQVPGGGRLVPALKIRRYEVITNYR
;
A
#
# COMPACT_ATOMS: atom_id res chain seq x y z
N MET A 1 -1.44 -64.74 25.09
CA MET A 1 -2.00 -64.22 23.83
C MET A 1 -2.93 -63.06 24.16
N MET A 2 -2.44 -61.81 24.17
CA MET A 2 -3.32 -60.63 24.19
C MET A 2 -2.52 -59.41 23.72
N THR A 3 -2.61 -59.14 22.43
CA THR A 3 -1.97 -58.03 21.73
C THR A 3 -2.72 -56.76 22.07
N LYS A 4 -2.14 -55.90 22.89
CA LYS A 4 -2.73 -54.61 23.30
C LYS A 4 -2.42 -53.58 22.21
N PHE A 5 -3.42 -53.27 21.41
CA PHE A 5 -3.35 -52.36 20.26
C PHE A 5 -3.20 -50.91 20.75
N LEU A 6 -2.01 -50.33 20.60
CA LEU A 6 -1.71 -48.95 21.00
C LEU A 6 -2.15 -47.99 19.88
N TRP A 7 -3.31 -47.36 20.03
CA TRP A 7 -3.74 -46.27 19.13
C TRP A 7 -2.91 -45.01 19.40
N LEU A 8 -1.91 -44.76 18.55
CA LEU A 8 -1.26 -43.45 18.48
C LEU A 8 -2.22 -42.44 17.84
N PHE A 9 -2.74 -41.52 18.65
CA PHE A 9 -3.38 -40.29 18.20
C PHE A 9 -2.33 -39.39 17.53
N CYS A 10 -2.30 -39.36 16.20
CA CYS A 10 -1.60 -38.31 15.46
C CYS A 10 -2.42 -37.01 15.54
N LEU A 11 -2.07 -36.10 16.45
CA LEU A 11 -2.57 -34.73 16.41
C LEU A 11 -1.89 -33.97 15.25
N PRO A 12 -2.64 -33.39 14.29
CA PRO A 12 -2.05 -32.51 13.30
C PRO A 12 -1.66 -31.19 13.99
N LEU A 13 -0.35 -31.00 14.22
CA LEU A 13 0.22 -29.71 14.60
C LEU A 13 0.16 -28.78 13.39
N THR A 14 -0.93 -28.05 13.23
CA THR A 14 -0.98 -26.92 12.29
C THR A 14 -0.20 -25.77 12.92
N VAL A 15 1.09 -25.65 12.56
CA VAL A 15 1.87 -24.43 12.84
C VAL A 15 1.28 -23.31 12.00
N GLN A 16 0.45 -22.45 12.60
CA GLN A 16 0.13 -21.17 12.00
C GLN A 16 1.38 -20.29 12.14
N ALA A 17 2.18 -20.23 11.08
CA ALA A 17 3.15 -19.17 10.94
C ALA A 17 2.37 -17.85 10.85
N ALA A 18 2.17 -17.17 11.98
CA ALA A 18 2.07 -15.72 12.01
C ALA A 18 3.47 -15.18 11.67
N GLY A 19 3.88 -15.43 10.42
CA GLY A 19 5.20 -15.14 9.91
C GLY A 19 5.23 -13.74 9.33
N GLU A 20 6.40 -13.12 9.42
CA GLU A 20 6.71 -11.94 8.64
C GLU A 20 6.41 -12.22 7.16
N GLY A 21 5.82 -11.24 6.48
CA GLY A 21 5.43 -11.38 5.09
C GLY A 21 5.38 -10.04 4.38
N ALA A 22 5.13 -10.11 3.09
CA ALA A 22 4.95 -8.91 2.27
C ALA A 22 3.80 -9.12 1.28
N TRP A 23 3.06 -8.05 1.00
CA TRP A 23 2.16 -8.00 -0.13
C TRP A 23 2.50 -6.81 -1.00
N GLN A 24 2.20 -6.92 -2.29
CA GLN A 24 2.41 -5.85 -3.25
C GLN A 24 1.17 -5.65 -4.10
N ALA A 25 0.92 -4.42 -4.50
CA ALA A 25 -0.17 -4.08 -5.40
C ALA A 25 0.22 -2.89 -6.27
N SER A 26 -0.29 -2.87 -7.50
CA SER A 26 -0.05 -1.77 -8.44
C SER A 26 -1.27 -1.53 -9.30
N ARG A 27 -1.43 -0.31 -9.81
CA ARG A 27 -2.53 0.06 -10.71
C ARG A 27 -2.08 1.09 -11.74
N ALA A 28 -2.84 1.14 -12.84
CA ALA A 28 -2.77 2.23 -13.79
C ALA A 28 -3.10 3.57 -13.10
N GLY A 29 -2.39 4.62 -13.51
CA GLY A 29 -2.56 5.96 -12.96
C GLY A 29 -3.79 6.71 -13.48
N MET A 30 -3.81 8.01 -13.24
CA MET A 30 -4.91 8.92 -13.57
C MET A 30 -4.37 10.28 -14.01
N THR A 31 -5.24 11.16 -14.50
CA THR A 31 -4.86 12.52 -14.92
C THR A 31 -5.59 13.56 -14.07
N LEU A 32 -4.85 14.56 -13.58
CA LEU A 32 -5.40 15.75 -12.91
C LEU A 32 -5.25 16.94 -13.84
N ASN A 33 -6.37 17.60 -14.14
CA ASN A 33 -6.43 18.74 -15.07
C ASN A 33 -6.52 20.10 -14.37
N TYR A 34 -6.71 20.11 -13.04
CA TYR A 34 -6.95 21.33 -12.27
C TYR A 34 -6.10 21.34 -11.00
N ARG A 35 -5.76 22.56 -10.56
CA ARG A 35 -5.16 22.85 -9.26
C ARG A 35 -6.26 23.04 -8.22
N GLY A 36 -5.88 22.96 -6.95
CA GLY A 36 -6.78 23.23 -5.82
C GLY A 36 -7.62 22.04 -5.37
N GLU A 37 -7.54 20.91 -6.06
CA GLU A 37 -8.27 19.69 -5.73
C GLU A 37 -7.31 18.55 -5.36
N ALA A 38 -7.65 17.81 -4.31
CA ALA A 38 -6.98 16.58 -3.95
C ALA A 38 -7.68 15.39 -4.63
N ALA A 39 -6.95 14.63 -5.44
CA ALA A 39 -7.46 13.45 -6.11
C ALA A 39 -6.91 12.19 -5.44
N SER A 40 -7.80 11.29 -5.02
CA SER A 40 -7.44 9.98 -4.49
C SER A 40 -7.32 8.95 -5.60
N SER A 41 -6.29 8.11 -5.50
CA SER A 41 -6.16 6.90 -6.29
C SER A 41 -7.23 5.89 -5.90
N LEU A 42 -7.39 4.88 -6.75
CA LEU A 42 -8.09 3.67 -6.35
C LEU A 42 -7.22 2.91 -5.32
N PRO A 43 -7.83 2.14 -4.39
CA PRO A 43 -7.08 1.47 -3.34
C PRO A 43 -6.14 0.39 -3.85
N LEU A 44 -5.02 0.25 -3.15
CA LEU A 44 -4.05 -0.84 -3.21
C LEU A 44 -4.20 -1.68 -1.93
N SER A 45 -4.44 -2.97 -2.09
CA SER A 45 -4.65 -3.91 -0.99
C SER A 45 -4.03 -5.26 -1.33
N ALA A 46 -3.76 -6.08 -0.31
CA ALA A 46 -3.37 -7.47 -0.50
C ALA A 46 -4.44 -8.24 -1.30
N THR A 47 -4.00 -9.07 -2.24
CA THR A 47 -4.87 -9.94 -3.05
C THR A 47 -5.19 -11.27 -2.36
N GLY A 48 -4.31 -11.70 -1.45
CA GLY A 48 -4.45 -12.93 -0.68
C GLY A 48 -4.70 -12.69 0.80
N PRO A 49 -4.92 -13.76 1.59
CA PRO A 49 -5.06 -13.66 3.03
C PRO A 49 -3.78 -13.11 3.65
N VAL A 50 -3.90 -12.01 4.39
CA VAL A 50 -2.82 -11.42 5.18
C VAL A 50 -3.31 -11.20 6.62
N ALA A 51 -2.42 -11.32 7.58
CA ALA A 51 -2.66 -11.10 9.00
C ALA A 51 -1.43 -10.44 9.63
N GLY A 52 -1.61 -9.77 10.76
CA GLY A 52 -0.55 -9.02 11.41
C GLY A 52 -0.62 -7.53 11.12
N GLN A 53 0.46 -6.84 11.46
CA GLN A 53 0.59 -5.39 11.39
C GLN A 53 1.65 -4.98 10.37
N MET A 54 1.39 -3.90 9.64
CA MET A 54 2.37 -3.32 8.73
C MET A 54 3.64 -2.91 9.50
N THR A 55 4.79 -3.00 8.83
CA THR A 55 6.08 -2.55 9.35
C THR A 55 6.66 -1.45 8.46
N LEU A 56 7.09 -1.82 7.27
CA LEU A 56 7.67 -0.93 6.26
C LEU A 56 6.84 -0.97 4.99
N VAL A 57 6.56 0.20 4.44
CA VAL A 57 5.88 0.35 3.15
C VAL A 57 6.83 1.03 2.18
N ALA A 58 7.24 0.28 1.15
CA ALA A 58 7.90 0.84 -0.02
C ALA A 58 6.84 1.29 -1.02
N TRP A 59 7.07 2.41 -1.69
CA TRP A 59 6.12 3.01 -2.61
C TRP A 59 6.82 3.56 -3.84
N ARG A 60 6.12 3.55 -4.96
CA ARG A 60 6.57 4.17 -6.21
C ARG A 60 5.39 4.64 -7.03
N TYR A 61 5.56 5.78 -7.70
CA TYR A 61 4.66 6.20 -8.76
C TYR A 61 5.47 6.78 -9.91
N GLU A 62 4.87 6.82 -11.10
CA GLU A 62 5.54 7.24 -12.32
C GLU A 62 4.70 8.27 -13.02
N LEU A 63 5.29 9.40 -13.40
CA LEU A 63 4.62 10.45 -14.16
C LEU A 63 4.88 10.33 -15.66
N MET A 64 3.92 10.79 -16.47
CA MET A 64 4.09 11.05 -17.90
C MET A 64 4.26 12.55 -18.11
N GLY A 65 5.51 13.02 -18.09
CA GLY A 65 5.86 14.43 -18.23
C GLY A 65 6.51 15.01 -16.97
N PRO A 66 6.68 16.35 -16.91
CA PRO A 66 7.34 17.00 -15.79
C PRO A 66 6.52 16.90 -14.50
N THR A 67 7.19 16.90 -13.36
CA THR A 67 6.54 17.06 -12.05
C THR A 67 6.09 18.53 -11.90
N PRO A 68 4.80 18.82 -11.70
CA PRO A 68 4.34 20.18 -11.46
C PRO A 68 4.97 20.76 -10.19
N ALA A 69 5.34 22.04 -10.23
CA ALA A 69 5.78 22.75 -9.04
C ALA A 69 4.67 22.74 -7.97
N GLY A 70 5.06 22.38 -6.73
CA GLY A 70 4.14 22.27 -5.60
C GLY A 70 3.28 21.01 -5.61
N LEU A 71 3.59 19.99 -6.42
CA LEU A 71 2.93 18.68 -6.30
C LEU A 71 3.11 18.15 -4.87
N GLN A 72 1.99 17.95 -4.19
CA GLN A 72 1.90 17.27 -2.91
C GLN A 72 1.40 15.86 -3.19
N THR A 73 2.17 14.87 -2.74
CA THR A 73 1.80 13.46 -2.85
C THR A 73 1.75 12.88 -1.45
N ARG A 74 0.62 12.29 -1.09
CA ARG A 74 0.45 11.57 0.16
C ARG A 74 0.15 10.10 -0.11
N LEU A 75 0.56 9.24 0.81
CA LEU A 75 0.06 7.88 0.92
C LEU A 75 -0.86 7.83 2.15
N CYS A 76 -2.04 7.25 2.02
CA CYS A 76 -3.07 7.26 3.06
C CYS A 76 -3.69 5.89 3.28
N THR A 77 -3.96 5.56 4.54
CA THR A 77 -4.97 4.56 4.93
C THR A 77 -6.27 5.27 5.31
N SER A 78 -7.21 4.57 5.96
CA SER A 78 -8.44 5.17 6.48
C SER A 78 -8.20 6.12 7.66
N THR A 79 -7.10 5.95 8.39
CA THR A 79 -6.84 6.66 9.67
C THR A 79 -5.56 7.48 9.66
N ARG A 80 -4.67 7.27 8.69
CA ARG A 80 -3.34 7.91 8.67
C ARG A 80 -2.92 8.29 7.27
N CYS A 81 -2.27 9.44 7.13
CA CYS A 81 -1.61 9.86 5.89
C CYS A 81 -0.16 10.25 6.18
N VAL A 82 0.71 10.05 5.19
CA VAL A 82 2.11 10.50 5.21
C VAL A 82 2.43 11.21 3.90
N GLU A 83 3.14 12.33 3.99
CA GLU A 83 3.70 13.03 2.82
C GLU A 83 4.82 12.21 2.21
N LEU A 84 4.87 12.17 0.89
CA LEU A 84 5.86 11.46 0.09
C LEU A 84 6.76 12.46 -0.61
N ASP A 85 8.06 12.26 -0.48
CA ASP A 85 9.05 13.05 -1.20
C ASP A 85 9.63 12.24 -2.38
N GLY A 86 9.53 12.81 -3.58
CA GLY A 86 9.92 12.16 -4.82
C GLY A 86 8.92 11.14 -5.38
N GLN A 87 9.35 10.37 -6.38
CA GLN A 87 8.54 9.37 -7.09
C GLN A 87 8.68 7.94 -6.53
N SER A 88 9.57 7.72 -5.55
CA SER A 88 9.74 6.43 -4.87
C SER A 88 10.41 6.62 -3.51
N GLY A 89 10.10 5.72 -2.58
CA GLY A 89 10.75 5.71 -1.28
C GLY A 89 10.21 4.62 -0.36
N THR A 90 10.51 4.75 0.92
CA THR A 90 10.03 3.85 1.98
C THR A 90 9.54 4.65 3.17
N THR A 91 8.59 4.09 3.92
CA THR A 91 8.09 4.71 5.15
C THR A 91 7.69 3.67 6.18
N ASN A 92 7.96 3.96 7.45
CA ASN A 92 7.44 3.19 8.59
C ASN A 92 6.20 3.86 9.20
N ALA A 93 5.68 4.93 8.57
CA ALA A 93 4.58 5.71 9.11
C ALA A 93 3.29 4.90 9.29
N PHE A 94 3.12 3.78 8.60
CA PHE A 94 1.97 2.88 8.76
C PHE A 94 2.22 1.72 9.72
N SER A 95 3.36 1.72 10.43
CA SER A 95 3.63 0.75 11.48
C SER A 95 2.45 0.64 12.44
N SER A 96 2.20 -0.58 12.88
CA SER A 96 1.12 -1.00 13.77
C SER A 96 -0.30 -0.98 13.20
N LEU A 97 -0.50 -0.51 11.96
CA LEU A 97 -1.79 -0.63 11.28
C LEU A 97 -1.98 -2.04 10.75
N SER A 98 -3.23 -2.49 10.61
CA SER A 98 -3.52 -3.83 10.11
C SER A 98 -2.94 -4.03 8.70
N ALA A 99 -2.26 -5.15 8.45
CA ALA A 99 -1.75 -5.50 7.13
C ALA A 99 -2.85 -5.64 6.05
N ARG A 100 -4.12 -5.71 6.48
CA ARG A 100 -5.31 -5.73 5.61
C ARG A 100 -5.77 -4.34 5.17
N GLU A 101 -5.26 -3.26 5.75
CA GLU A 101 -5.66 -1.91 5.36
C GLU A 101 -5.27 -1.62 3.91
N SER A 102 -6.19 -0.99 3.19
CA SER A 102 -5.95 -0.47 1.85
C SER A 102 -5.14 0.83 1.91
N LEU A 103 -4.16 0.98 1.02
CA LEU A 103 -3.40 2.20 0.82
C LEU A 103 -3.92 2.94 -0.43
N ARG A 104 -4.00 4.28 -0.36
CA ARG A 104 -4.36 5.16 -1.47
C ARG A 104 -3.33 6.25 -1.61
N PHE A 105 -2.88 6.51 -2.83
CA PHE A 105 -2.15 7.74 -3.11
C PHE A 105 -3.15 8.89 -3.20
N VAL A 106 -2.78 10.05 -2.68
CA VAL A 106 -3.55 11.29 -2.81
C VAL A 106 -2.62 12.33 -3.43
N TRP A 107 -3.01 12.88 -4.57
CA TRP A 107 -2.25 13.90 -5.26
C TRP A 107 -2.98 15.23 -5.23
N GLN A 108 -2.25 16.30 -5.00
CA GLN A 108 -2.79 17.65 -5.02
C GLN A 108 -1.73 18.60 -5.57
N VAL A 109 -2.17 19.56 -6.37
CA VAL A 109 -1.34 20.71 -6.72
C VAL A 109 -2.07 21.95 -6.20
N PRO A 110 -1.55 22.65 -5.17
CA PRO A 110 -2.19 23.83 -4.61
C PRO A 110 -2.38 24.97 -5.65
N GLY A 111 -3.27 25.90 -5.32
CA GLY A 111 -3.68 27.01 -6.18
C GLY A 111 -5.08 26.80 -6.73
N GLY A 112 -5.36 27.39 -7.89
CA GLY A 112 -6.65 27.25 -8.57
C GLY A 112 -6.50 27.32 -10.09
N GLY A 113 -7.54 26.90 -10.81
CA GLY A 113 -7.59 26.91 -12.28
C GLY A 113 -6.91 25.70 -12.92
N ARG A 114 -6.70 25.78 -14.24
CA ARG A 114 -6.18 24.66 -15.04
C ARG A 114 -4.72 24.36 -14.69
N LEU A 115 -4.42 23.07 -14.59
CA LEU A 115 -3.06 22.55 -14.46
C LEU A 115 -2.48 22.34 -15.86
N VAL A 116 -1.47 23.15 -16.22
CA VAL A 116 -0.84 23.12 -17.54
C VAL A 116 0.68 22.93 -17.39
N PRO A 117 1.26 21.84 -17.95
CA PRO A 117 0.56 20.67 -18.47
C PRO A 117 -0.21 19.94 -17.36
N ALA A 118 -1.21 19.15 -17.74
CA ALA A 118 -1.93 18.30 -16.79
C ALA A 118 -0.97 17.32 -16.11
N LEU A 119 -1.19 17.03 -14.83
CA LEU A 119 -0.46 15.97 -14.14
C LEU A 119 -0.99 14.63 -14.61
N LYS A 120 -0.13 13.84 -15.27
CA LYS A 120 -0.46 12.51 -15.76
C LYS A 120 0.33 11.47 -14.96
N ILE A 121 -0.36 10.69 -14.15
CA ILE A 121 0.22 9.54 -13.46
C ILE A 121 0.10 8.34 -14.40
N ARG A 122 1.22 7.68 -14.70
CA ARG A 122 1.27 6.45 -15.50
C ARG A 122 0.87 5.23 -14.68
N ARG A 123 1.49 5.08 -13.50
CA ARG A 123 1.37 3.92 -12.62
C ARG A 123 1.69 4.31 -11.19
N TYR A 124 1.12 3.60 -10.23
CA TYR A 124 1.49 3.67 -8.82
C TYR A 124 1.44 2.27 -8.20
N GLU A 125 2.31 2.04 -7.22
CA GLU A 125 2.50 0.74 -6.58
C GLU A 125 3.03 0.87 -5.15
N VAL A 126 2.77 -0.16 -4.36
CA VAL A 126 3.31 -0.32 -3.01
C VAL A 126 3.78 -1.76 -2.80
N ILE A 127 4.77 -1.90 -1.93
CA ILE A 127 5.16 -3.16 -1.29
C ILE A 127 5.05 -2.92 0.21
N THR A 128 4.23 -3.71 0.89
CA THR A 128 3.94 -3.58 2.31
C THR A 128 4.44 -4.81 3.04
N ASN A 129 5.46 -4.62 3.87
CA ASN A 129 5.92 -5.63 4.81
C ASN A 129 5.01 -5.66 6.04
N TYR A 130 4.81 -6.83 6.61
CA TYR A 130 4.02 -7.05 7.81
C TYR A 130 4.60 -8.18 8.67
N ARG A 131 4.19 -8.21 9.94
CA ARG A 131 4.50 -9.28 10.90
C ARG A 131 3.41 -9.43 11.94
#